data_AF-A0AAV7CSP1-F1
#
_entry.id   AF-A0AAV7CSP1-F1
#
_cell.length_a   1.000
_cell.length_b   1.000
_cell.length_c   1.000
_cell.angle_alpha   90.00
_cell.angle_beta   90.00
_cell.angle_gamma   90.00
#
_symmetry.space_group_name_H-M   'P 1'
#
loop_
_entity.id
_entity.type
_entity.pdbx_description
1 polymer ?
#
loop_
_entity_poly.entity_id
_entity_poly.type
_entity_poly.pdbx_seq_one_letter_code
_entity_poly.pdbx_strand_id
1 'polypeptide(L)'
;MVVLTSVGVNISREQIFQNLRQEYTRYHRRRQLEGAFNQSEAGQSSEVQTSSSLTAPSSPGSMKKDQPSFSLRQVGILCERLLKDHEEKIREEYEQILNTKLEEQYESFVKFTHDQIMRRYGARPASYVS
;
A
#
# COMPACT_ATOMS: atom_id res chain seq x y z
N MET A 1 -3.79 2.80 33.10
CA MET A 1 -3.39 3.67 31.98
C MET A 1 -4.02 3.12 30.72
N VAL A 2 -4.88 3.95 30.14
CA VAL A 2 -5.49 3.96 28.80
C VAL A 2 -5.74 2.62 28.10
N VAL A 3 -6.99 2.18 28.19
CA VAL A 3 -7.64 1.27 27.25
C VAL A 3 -7.86 2.05 25.95
N LEU A 4 -7.07 1.80 24.90
CA LEU A 4 -7.39 2.26 23.54
C LEU A 4 -8.06 1.11 22.80
N THR A 5 -9.37 0.99 23.00
CA THR A 5 -10.25 0.28 22.08
C THR A 5 -10.25 1.03 20.75
N SER A 6 -9.47 0.57 19.78
CA SER A 6 -9.69 0.90 18.37
C SER A 6 -10.23 -0.35 17.70
N VAL A 7 -11.55 -0.40 17.55
CA VAL A 7 -12.25 -1.34 16.66
C VAL A 7 -11.94 -0.89 15.23
N GLY A 8 -10.69 -1.05 14.82
CA GLY A 8 -10.30 -0.98 13.42
C GLY A 8 -10.53 -2.36 12.84
N VAL A 9 -11.49 -2.48 11.92
CA VAL A 9 -11.67 -3.71 11.14
C VAL A 9 -10.30 -4.05 10.54
N ASN A 10 -9.69 -5.15 10.98
CA ASN A 10 -8.43 -5.68 10.41
C ASN A 10 -8.75 -6.22 9.01
N ILE A 11 -8.98 -5.32 8.06
CA ILE A 11 -9.19 -5.63 6.65
C ILE A 11 -7.81 -6.02 6.11
N SER A 12 -7.61 -7.32 5.89
CA SER A 12 -6.36 -7.86 5.35
C SER A 12 -6.01 -7.23 4.00
N ARG A 13 -4.73 -7.11 3.67
CA ARG A 13 -4.27 -6.52 2.39
C ARG A 13 -4.96 -7.17 1.19
N GLU A 14 -5.22 -8.46 1.27
CA GLU A 14 -5.91 -9.27 0.28
C GLU A 14 -7.37 -8.85 0.12
N GLN A 15 -8.07 -8.52 1.21
CA GLN A 15 -9.44 -8.03 1.17
C GLN A 15 -9.52 -6.63 0.56
N ILE A 16 -8.51 -5.78 0.80
CA ILE A 16 -8.41 -4.47 0.13
C ILE A 16 -8.26 -4.67 -1.38
N PHE A 17 -7.36 -5.56 -1.80
CA PHE A 17 -7.16 -5.88 -3.22
C PHE A 17 -8.42 -6.42 -3.88
N GLN A 18 -9.14 -7.33 -3.21
CA GLN A 18 -10.40 -7.87 -3.73
C GLN A 18 -11.49 -6.80 -3.85
N ASN A 19 -11.63 -5.92 -2.85
CA ASN A 19 -12.59 -4.82 -2.91
C ASN A 19 -12.25 -3.84 -4.03
N LEU A 20 -10.98 -3.47 -4.19
CA LEU A 20 -10.53 -2.57 -5.24
C LEU A 20 -10.81 -3.14 -6.64
N ARG A 21 -10.53 -4.43 -6.85
CA ARG A 21 -10.80 -5.12 -8.11
C ARG A 21 -12.29 -5.16 -8.44
N GLN A 22 -13.14 -5.42 -7.45
CA GLN A 22 -14.59 -5.41 -7.61
C GLN A 22 -15.12 -4.01 -7.93
N GLU A 23 -14.64 -2.98 -7.23
CA GLU A 23 -15.04 -1.59 -7.47
C GLU A 23 -14.61 -1.13 -8.87
N TYR A 24 -13.36 -1.40 -9.27
CA TYR A 24 -12.87 -1.11 -10.62
C TYR A 24 -13.76 -1.74 -11.70
N THR A 25 -14.19 -3.00 -11.50
CA THR A 25 -15.08 -3.71 -12.44
C THR A 25 -16.47 -3.07 -12.49
N ARG A 26 -17.03 -2.67 -11.34
CA ARG A 26 -18.33 -1.98 -11.26
C ARG A 26 -18.29 -0.63 -11.95
N TYR A 27 -17.24 0.16 -11.67
CA TYR A 27 -17.02 1.45 -12.30
C TYR A 27 -16.88 1.34 -13.82
N HIS A 28 -16.07 0.41 -14.31
CA HIS A 28 -15.87 0.18 -15.74
C HIS A 28 -17.15 -0.26 -16.47
N ARG A 29 -17.98 -1.10 -15.81
CA ARG A 29 -19.30 -1.48 -16.34
C ARG A 29 -20.24 -0.28 -16.45
N ARG A 30 -20.25 0.59 -15.43
CA ARG A 30 -21.08 1.81 -15.42
C ARG A 30 -20.69 2.77 -16.55
N ARG A 31 -19.38 2.94 -16.80
CA ARG A 31 -18.89 3.77 -17.92
C ARG A 31 -19.26 3.25 -19.30
N GLN A 32 -19.33 1.93 -19.51
CA GLN A 32 -19.77 1.38 -20.79
C GLN A 32 -21.26 1.62 -21.05
N LEU A 33 -22.10 1.60 -20.00
CA LEU A 33 -23.53 1.91 -20.10
C LEU A 33 -23.78 3.40 -20.36
N GLU A 34 -22.98 4.31 -19.78
CA GLU A 34 -23.04 5.75 -20.05
C GLU A 34 -22.58 6.10 -21.49
N GLY A 35 -21.69 5.30 -22.09
CA GLY A 35 -21.26 5.44 -23.48
C GLY A 35 -22.34 5.05 -24.50
N ALA A 36 -23.22 4.10 -24.17
CA ALA A 36 -24.32 3.68 -25.03
C ALA A 36 -25.52 4.66 -25.01
N PHE A 37 -25.68 5.43 -23.93
CA PHE A 37 -26.79 6.38 -23.77
C PHE A 37 -26.55 7.73 -24.47
N ASN A 38 -25.28 8.13 -24.67
CA ASN A 38 -24.94 9.42 -25.29
C ASN A 38 -24.98 9.46 -26.83
N GLN A 39 -25.31 8.35 -27.52
CA GLN A 39 -25.46 8.34 -28.98
C GLN A 39 -26.92 8.45 -29.46
N SER A 40 -27.91 8.51 -28.55
CA SER A 40 -29.33 8.52 -28.94
C SER A 40 -30.05 9.86 -28.78
N GLU A 41 -29.40 10.94 -28.34
CA GLU A 41 -30.02 12.28 -28.25
C GLU A 41 -29.26 13.35 -29.05
N ALA A 42 -29.16 13.16 -30.36
CA ALA A 42 -28.86 14.25 -31.29
C ALA A 42 -29.83 14.18 -32.47
N GLY A 43 -31.04 14.70 -32.25
CA GLY A 43 -31.96 15.11 -33.31
C GLY A 43 -33.29 14.36 -33.33
N GLN A 44 -34.30 14.97 -32.70
CA GLN A 44 -35.64 15.10 -33.30
C GLN A 44 -36.53 16.03 -32.46
N SER A 45 -36.77 17.22 -33.01
CA SER A 45 -37.94 18.04 -32.67
C SER A 45 -39.05 17.66 -33.64
N SER A 46 -40.16 17.13 -33.13
CA SER A 46 -41.53 17.58 -33.45
C SER A 46 -42.58 16.66 -32.82
N GLU A 47 -43.63 17.32 -32.34
CA GLU A 47 -44.84 16.81 -31.69
C GLU A 47 -45.56 15.71 -32.50
N VAL A 48 -45.98 14.61 -31.86
CA VAL A 48 -47.30 13.97 -32.04
C VAL A 48 -47.66 13.18 -30.76
N GLN A 49 -48.90 13.35 -30.30
CA GLN A 49 -49.57 12.62 -29.22
C GLN A 49 -49.62 11.10 -29.46
N THR A 50 -49.41 10.28 -28.43
CA THR A 50 -50.12 8.99 -28.29
C THR A 50 -50.00 8.44 -26.87
N SER A 51 -51.15 8.07 -26.34
CA SER A 51 -51.39 7.40 -25.06
C SER A 51 -50.69 6.06 -24.93
N SER A 52 -50.02 5.81 -23.81
CA SER A 52 -50.04 4.50 -23.14
C SER A 52 -49.59 4.65 -21.68
N SER A 53 -50.56 4.45 -20.79
CA SER A 53 -50.31 3.92 -19.45
C SER A 53 -49.36 2.72 -19.56
N LEU A 54 -48.43 2.57 -18.63
CA LEU A 54 -48.18 1.32 -17.90
C LEU A 54 -46.98 1.50 -16.94
N THR A 55 -47.33 1.63 -15.67
CA THR A 55 -46.71 0.95 -14.52
C THR A 55 -45.19 1.02 -14.37
N ALA A 56 -44.76 1.84 -13.41
CA ALA A 56 -43.53 1.62 -12.66
C ALA A 56 -43.50 0.19 -12.10
N PRO A 57 -42.36 -0.54 -12.21
CA PRO A 57 -42.02 -1.56 -11.25
C PRO A 57 -41.24 -0.89 -10.12
N SER A 58 -41.98 -0.43 -9.11
CA SER A 58 -41.45 -0.41 -7.75
C SER A 58 -41.16 -1.86 -7.35
N SER A 59 -39.93 -2.17 -6.95
CA SER A 59 -39.53 -3.18 -5.93
C SER A 59 -38.06 -3.60 -6.10
N PRO A 60 -37.45 -4.29 -5.12
CA PRO A 60 -37.27 -3.86 -3.74
C PRO A 60 -35.79 -4.10 -3.33
N GLY A 61 -35.37 -3.59 -2.17
CA GLY A 61 -34.17 -4.09 -1.53
C GLY A 61 -32.97 -3.15 -1.61
N SER A 62 -33.06 -2.11 -0.80
CA SER A 62 -31.92 -1.48 -0.12
C SER A 62 -31.19 -2.49 0.78
N MET A 63 -30.65 -3.56 0.19
CA MET A 63 -29.84 -4.56 0.87
C MET A 63 -28.39 -4.33 0.42
N LYS A 64 -27.50 -4.08 1.40
CA LYS A 64 -26.06 -3.78 1.30
C LYS A 64 -25.67 -2.29 1.38
N LYS A 65 -26.24 -1.55 2.34
CA LYS A 65 -25.57 -0.37 2.94
C LYS A 65 -24.56 -0.78 4.04
N ASP A 66 -24.01 -1.99 3.92
CA ASP A 66 -23.07 -2.59 4.86
C ASP A 66 -21.83 -3.13 4.14
N GLN A 67 -21.61 -2.71 2.89
CA GLN A 67 -20.34 -2.89 2.22
C GLN A 67 -19.51 -1.64 2.53
N PRO A 68 -18.35 -1.75 3.21
CA PRO A 68 -17.42 -0.64 3.33
C PRO A 68 -16.91 -0.31 1.92
N SER A 69 -17.60 0.60 1.22
CA SER A 69 -17.19 1.10 -0.08
C SER A 69 -16.17 2.20 0.16
N PHE A 70 -14.92 1.94 -0.21
CA PHE A 70 -13.93 2.99 -0.22
C PHE A 70 -14.26 3.99 -1.32
N SER A 71 -14.36 5.27 -0.96
CA SER A 71 -14.34 6.36 -1.93
C SER A 71 -13.02 6.33 -2.70
N LEU A 72 -13.04 6.72 -3.98
CA LEU A 72 -11.84 6.86 -4.80
C LEU A 72 -10.75 7.68 -4.10
N ARG A 73 -11.15 8.70 -3.32
CA ARG A 73 -10.23 9.51 -2.51
C ARG A 73 -9.54 8.69 -1.41
N GLN A 74 -10.27 7.78 -0.76
CA GLN A 74 -9.70 6.90 0.28
C GLN A 74 -8.72 5.89 -0.31
N VAL A 75 -9.01 5.38 -1.51
CA VAL A 75 -8.08 4.49 -2.24
C VAL A 75 -6.80 5.23 -2.61
N GLY A 76 -6.90 6.48 -3.09
CA GLY A 76 -5.71 7.29 -3.40
C GLY A 76 -4.78 7.46 -2.20
N ILE A 77 -5.34 7.80 -1.03
CA ILE A 77 -4.58 7.93 0.22
C ILE A 77 -3.92 6.60 0.62
N LEU A 78 -4.64 5.49 0.45
CA LEU A 78 -4.12 4.17 0.79
C LEU A 78 -2.95 3.78 -0.13
N CYS A 79 -3.08 4.01 -1.43
CA CYS A 79 -2.00 3.76 -2.38
C CYS A 79 -0.77 4.63 -2.08
N GLU A 80 -0.97 5.91 -1.78
CA GLU A 80 0.12 6.82 -1.40
C GLU A 80 0.86 6.30 -0.15
N ARG A 81 0.11 5.88 0.87
CA ARG A 81 0.67 5.33 2.11
C ARG A 81 1.44 4.04 1.85
N LEU A 82 0.87 3.11 1.09
CA LEU A 82 1.54 1.84 0.77
C LEU A 82 2.84 2.05 -0.01
N LEU A 83 2.88 3.03 -0.91
CA LEU A 83 4.10 3.38 -1.64
C LEU A 83 5.15 3.99 -0.71
N LYS A 84 4.75 4.90 0.20
CA LYS A 84 5.63 5.48 1.21
C LYS A 84 6.20 4.43 2.16
N ASP A 85 5.36 3.57 2.71
CA ASP A 85 5.77 2.49 3.62
C ASP A 85 6.78 1.54 2.93
N HIS A 86 6.60 1.27 1.64
CA HIS A 86 7.53 0.44 0.87
C HIS A 86 8.86 1.13 0.59
N GLU A 87 8.84 2.41 0.25
CA GLU A 87 10.05 3.22 0.07
C GLU A 87 10.85 3.33 1.37
N GLU A 88 10.16 3.60 2.48
CA GLU A 88 10.73 3.65 3.82
C GLU A 88 11.39 2.32 4.17
N LYS A 89 10.69 1.20 3.96
CA LYS A 89 11.26 -0.13 4.20
C LYS A 89 12.54 -0.38 3.40
N ILE A 90 12.57 -0.02 2.11
CA ILE A 90 13.78 -0.17 1.29
C ILE A 90 14.94 0.66 1.87
N ARG A 91 14.64 1.89 2.29
CA ARG A 91 15.64 2.80 2.88
C ARG A 91 16.19 2.23 4.19
N GLU A 92 15.33 1.71 5.07
CA GLU A 92 15.72 1.09 6.34
C GLU A 92 16.60 -0.15 6.13
N GLU A 93 16.20 -1.06 5.23
CA GLU A 93 16.98 -2.27 4.93
C GLU A 93 18.36 -1.91 4.37
N TYR A 94 18.43 -0.89 3.51
CA TYR A 94 19.70 -0.40 2.99
C TYR A 94 20.60 0.16 4.10
N GLU A 95 20.05 1.00 4.97
CA GLU A 95 20.79 1.59 6.09
C GLU A 95 21.30 0.50 7.06
N GLN A 96 20.48 -0.51 7.34
CA GLN A 96 20.86 -1.64 8.17
C GLN A 96 22.03 -2.42 7.57
N ILE A 97 21.96 -2.75 6.28
CA ILE A 97 23.04 -3.45 5.58
C ILE A 97 24.32 -2.61 5.57
N LEU A 98 24.19 -1.30 5.30
CA LEU A 98 25.33 -0.39 5.27
C LEU A 98 26.04 -0.33 6.62
N ASN A 99 25.28 -0.13 7.71
CA ASN A 99 25.83 -0.11 9.07
C ASN A 99 26.51 -1.43 9.42
N THR A 100 25.86 -2.56 9.11
CA THR A 100 26.45 -3.90 9.33
C THR A 100 27.78 -4.04 8.60
N LYS A 101 27.85 -3.63 7.32
CA LYS A 101 29.08 -3.70 6.53
C LYS A 101 30.16 -2.78 7.08
N LEU A 102 29.80 -1.60 7.58
CA LEU A 102 30.75 -0.65 8.15
C LEU A 102 31.34 -1.18 9.47
N GLU A 103 30.51 -1.81 10.30
CA GLU A 103 30.94 -2.45 11.55
C GLU A 103 31.86 -3.65 11.29
N GLU A 104 31.51 -4.52 10.35
CA GLU A 104 32.39 -5.64 9.92
C GLU A 104 33.76 -5.15 9.46
N GLN A 105 33.81 -4.05 8.70
CA GLN A 105 35.05 -3.44 8.24
C GLN A 105 35.87 -2.88 9.41
N TYR A 106 35.21 -2.19 10.34
CA TYR A 106 35.85 -1.66 11.54
C TYR A 106 36.47 -2.76 12.39
N GLU A 107 35.70 -3.81 12.71
CA GLU A 107 36.16 -4.96 13.49
C GLU A 107 37.33 -5.67 12.79
N SER A 108 37.27 -5.82 11.47
CA SER A 108 38.37 -6.41 10.68
C SER A 108 39.64 -5.57 10.78
N PHE A 109 39.53 -4.25 10.72
CA PHE A 109 40.67 -3.33 10.85
C PHE A 109 41.29 -3.36 12.25
N VAL A 110 40.46 -3.32 13.29
CA VAL A 110 40.91 -3.40 14.69
C VAL A 110 41.61 -4.73 14.94
N LYS A 111 41.01 -5.84 14.52
CA LYS A 111 41.61 -7.19 14.65
C LYS A 111 42.94 -7.28 13.91
N PHE A 112 43.01 -6.81 12.66
CA PHE A 112 44.26 -6.79 11.91
C PHE A 112 45.35 -6.02 12.65
N THR A 113 45.01 -4.85 13.19
CA THR A 113 45.95 -4.01 13.94
C THR A 113 46.42 -4.69 15.22
N HIS A 114 45.50 -5.31 15.97
CA HIS A 114 45.81 -6.08 17.17
C HIS A 114 46.74 -7.26 16.85
N ASP A 115 46.45 -8.02 15.80
CA ASP A 115 47.27 -9.14 15.35
C ASP A 115 48.68 -8.71 14.93
N GLN A 116 48.82 -7.53 14.31
CA GLN A 116 50.13 -6.98 13.96
C GLN A 116 50.94 -6.60 15.19
N ILE A 117 50.30 -5.99 16.19
CA ILE A 117 50.94 -5.66 17.47
C ILE A 117 51.35 -6.94 18.21
N MET A 118 50.45 -7.92 18.32
CA MET A 118 50.73 -9.20 18.96
C MET A 118 51.83 -9.98 18.25
N ARG A 119 51.88 -10.00 16.91
CA ARG A 119 52.98 -10.65 16.18
C ARG A 119 54.32 -9.94 16.39
N ARG A 120 54.33 -8.60 16.45
CA ARG A 120 55.57 -7.82 16.65
C ARG A 120 56.08 -7.82 18.10
N TYR A 121 55.19 -7.90 19.09
CA TYR A 121 55.55 -7.69 20.50
C TYR A 121 55.14 -8.83 21.44
N GLY A 122 54.25 -9.73 21.04
CA GLY A 122 53.78 -10.86 21.86
C GLY A 122 54.75 -12.04 21.96
N ALA A 123 55.73 -12.14 21.05
CA ALA A 123 56.80 -13.16 21.09
C ALA A 123 58.14 -12.62 21.63
N ARG A 124 58.22 -11.33 22.00
CA ARG A 124 59.41 -10.79 22.67
C ARG A 124 59.32 -11.19 24.14
N PRO A 125 60.23 -12.03 24.68
CA PRO A 125 60.33 -12.16 26.13
C PRO A 125 60.52 -10.75 26.69
N ALA A 126 59.78 -10.41 27.75
CA ALA A 126 59.96 -9.16 28.46
C ALA A 126 61.45 -9.06 28.84
N SER A 127 62.19 -8.24 28.10
CA SER A 127 63.59 -7.96 28.33
C SER A 127 63.67 -7.08 29.57
N TYR A 128 63.52 -7.70 30.74
CA TYR A 128 63.97 -7.12 32.00
C TYR A 128 65.50 -7.20 31.97
N VAL A 129 66.13 -6.16 31.42
CA VAL A 129 67.56 -5.91 31.63
C VAL A 129 67.65 -4.50 32.15
N SER A 130 67.92 -4.47 33.47
CA SER A 130 68.47 -3.44 34.37
C SER A 130 68.49 -1.99 33.93
#